data_AF-A0A511V877-F1
#
_entry.id   AF-A0A511V877-F1
#
_cell.length_a   1.000
_cell.length_b   1.000
_cell.length_c   1.000
_cell.angle_alpha   90.00
_cell.angle_beta   90.00
_cell.angle_gamma   90.00
#
_symmetry.space_group_name_H-M   'P 1'
#
loop_
_entity.id
_entity.type
_entity.pdbx_description
1 polymer ?
#
loop_
_entity_poly.entity_id
_entity_poly.type
_entity_poly.pdbx_seq_one_letter_code
_entity_poly.pdbx_strand_id
1 'polypeptide(L)' 'MGTSTGADFHHMMREEAQRLLSHIKNETDKNRKYQLCGMLLEIYEELDIEVKDNTSFWGDIRVDYRDIVSHLR' A
#
# COMPACT_ATOMS: atom_id res chain seq x y z
N MET A 1 13.39 -26.04 -15.09
CA MET A 1 13.65 -24.60 -14.99
C MET A 1 12.44 -23.99 -14.31
N GLY A 2 12.54 -23.62 -13.05
CA GLY A 2 11.38 -23.22 -12.24
C GLY A 2 11.80 -22.24 -11.15
N THR A 3 12.15 -21.03 -11.57
CA THR A 3 12.54 -19.94 -10.65
C THR A 3 12.08 -18.55 -11.09
N SER A 4 11.46 -18.38 -12.28
CA SER A 4 11.10 -17.02 -12.75
C SER A 4 9.76 -16.52 -12.19
N THR A 5 8.77 -17.40 -12.01
CA THR A 5 7.39 -16.97 -11.74
C THR A 5 7.22 -16.18 -10.43
N GLY A 6 7.96 -16.54 -9.38
CA GLY A 6 7.93 -15.82 -8.09
C GLY A 6 8.64 -14.46 -8.13
N ALA A 7 9.79 -14.38 -8.80
CA ALA A 7 10.51 -13.11 -8.97
C ALA A 7 9.70 -12.13 -9.84
N ASP A 8 9.05 -12.63 -10.88
CA ASP A 8 8.19 -11.85 -11.76
C ASP A 8 6.93 -11.35 -11.01
N PHE A 9 6.33 -12.18 -10.14
CA PHE A 9 5.20 -11.79 -9.31
C PHE A 9 5.55 -10.69 -8.30
N HIS A 10 6.64 -10.85 -7.55
CA HIS A 10 7.09 -9.83 -6.59
C HIS A 10 7.45 -8.53 -7.29
N HIS A 11 8.02 -8.62 -8.50
CA HIS A 11 8.32 -7.45 -9.31
C HIS A 11 7.04 -6.69 -9.70
N MET A 12 6.02 -7.39 -10.23
CA MET A 12 4.74 -6.79 -10.58
C MET A 12 4.04 -6.14 -9.38
N MET A 13 4.04 -6.81 -8.22
CA MET A 13 3.46 -6.25 -7.00
C MET A 13 4.18 -4.98 -6.53
N ARG A 14 5.51 -4.92 -6.66
CA ARG A 14 6.27 -3.70 -6.34
C ARG A 14 5.93 -2.56 -7.28
N GLU A 15 5.79 -2.83 -8.57
CA GLU A 15 5.35 -1.81 -9.53
C GLU A 15 3.95 -1.29 -9.19
N GLU A 16 3.03 -2.19 -8.86
CA GLU A 16 1.67 -1.80 -8.51
C GLU A 16 1.61 -1.01 -7.19
N ALA A 17 2.40 -1.40 -6.19
CA ALA A 17 2.55 -0.64 -4.95
C ALA A 17 3.06 0.79 -5.21
N GLN A 18 4.03 0.96 -6.12
CA GLN A 18 4.53 2.28 -6.50
C GLN A 18 3.45 3.12 -7.22
N ARG A 19 2.64 2.51 -8.09
CA ARG A 19 1.51 3.19 -8.74
C ARG A 19 0.46 3.63 -7.72
N LEU A 20 0.06 2.75 -6.81
CA LEU A 20 -0.88 3.06 -5.73
C LEU A 20 -0.35 4.17 -4.84
N LEU A 21 0.92 4.11 -4.44
CA LEU A 21 1.54 5.16 -3.62
C LEU A 21 1.47 6.54 -4.29
N SER A 22 1.78 6.58 -5.59
CA SER A 22 1.66 7.82 -6.38
C SER A 22 0.22 8.33 -6.46
N HIS A 23 -0.75 7.42 -6.62
CA HIS A 23 -2.17 7.77 -6.64
C HIS A 23 -2.63 8.32 -5.29
N ILE A 24 -2.31 7.64 -4.18
CA ILE A 24 -2.67 8.05 -2.81
C ILE A 24 -2.14 9.45 -2.50
N LYS A 25 -0.90 9.76 -2.89
CA LYS A 25 -0.28 11.08 -2.65
C LYS A 25 -1.04 12.22 -3.32
N ASN A 26 -1.72 11.95 -4.43
CA ASN A 26 -2.47 12.93 -5.20
C ASN A 26 -3.99 12.86 -4.99
N GLU A 27 -4.48 11.82 -4.30
CA GLU A 27 -5.91 11.64 -4.04
C GLU A 27 -6.41 12.64 -2.98
N THR A 28 -7.51 13.31 -3.30
CA THR A 28 -8.14 14.33 -2.45
C THR A 28 -9.41 13.82 -1.80
N ASP A 29 -10.09 12.84 -2.41
CA ASP A 29 -11.24 12.18 -1.80
C ASP A 29 -10.79 11.24 -0.68
N LYS A 30 -11.26 11.51 0.54
CA LYS A 30 -10.84 10.80 1.75
C LYS A 30 -11.18 9.31 1.71
N ASN A 31 -12.38 8.95 1.24
CA ASN A 31 -12.84 7.56 1.22
C ASN A 31 -12.04 6.75 0.19
N ARG A 32 -11.87 7.30 -1.01
CA ARG A 32 -11.07 6.70 -2.07
C ARG A 32 -9.60 6.56 -1.65
N LYS A 33 -9.07 7.55 -0.96
CA LYS A 33 -7.72 7.49 -0.39
C LYS A 33 -7.56 6.32 0.59
N TYR A 34 -8.55 6.08 1.45
CA TYR A 34 -8.54 4.93 2.36
C TYR A 34 -8.67 3.60 1.65
N GLN A 35 -9.52 3.50 0.63
CA GLN A 35 -9.62 2.30 -0.21
C GLN A 35 -8.28 1.97 -0.89
N LEU A 36 -7.64 2.96 -1.50
CA LEU A 36 -6.32 2.80 -2.12
C LEU A 36 -5.24 2.42 -1.09
N CYS A 37 -5.29 3.00 0.11
CA CYS A 37 -4.40 2.60 1.20
C CYS A 37 -4.63 1.16 1.64
N GLY A 38 -5.88 0.69 1.70
CA GLY A 38 -6.21 -0.71 1.98
C GLY A 38 -5.58 -1.65 0.96
N MET A 39 -5.76 -1.37 -0.33
CA MET A 39 -5.13 -2.15 -1.42
C MET A 39 -3.59 -2.14 -1.32
N LEU A 40 -2.99 -1.00 -0.98
CA LEU A 40 -1.54 -0.91 -0.80
C LEU A 40 -1.05 -1.76 0.38
N LEU A 41 -1.81 -1.80 1.48
CA LEU A 41 -1.48 -2.62 2.65
C LEU A 41 -1.54 -4.12 2.34
N GLU A 42 -2.53 -4.56 1.56
CA GLU A 42 -2.62 -5.96 1.12
C GLU A 42 -1.37 -6.37 0.29
N ILE A 43 -0.93 -5.49 -0.62
CA ILE A 43 0.29 -5.74 -1.41
C ILE A 43 1.53 -5.77 -0.50
N TYR A 44 1.62 -4.88 0.48
CA TYR A 44 2.74 -4.87 1.42
C TYR A 44 2.76 -6.10 2.33
N GLU A 45 1.61 -6.61 2.76
CA GLU A 45 1.51 -7.86 3.50
C GLU A 45 2.03 -9.05 2.67
N GLU A 46 1.61 -9.17 1.41
CA GLU A 46 2.10 -10.22 0.50
C GLU A 46 3.61 -10.09 0.19
N LEU A 47 4.15 -8.87 0.25
CA LEU A 47 5.58 -8.60 0.09
C LEU A 47 6.40 -8.69 1.40
N ASP A 48 5.77 -9.01 2.54
CA ASP A 48 6.39 -9.02 3.87
C ASP A 48 7.02 -7.66 4.25
N ILE A 49 6.34 -6.56 3.88
CA ILE A 49 6.74 -5.18 4.17
C ILE A 49 5.89 -4.63 5.31
N GLU A 50 6.50 -4.43 6.48
CA GLU A 50 5.83 -3.84 7.64
C GLU A 50 5.87 -2.31 7.60
N VAL A 51 4.70 -1.67 7.48
CA VAL A 51 4.56 -0.19 7.51
C VAL A 51 3.72 0.32 8.67
N LYS A 52 3.14 -0.55 9.49
CA LYS A 52 2.19 -0.19 10.56
C LYS A 52 2.75 0.87 11.50
N ASP A 53 3.97 0.68 11.98
CA ASP A 53 4.63 1.59 12.92
C ASP A 53 5.55 2.63 12.23
N ASN A 54 5.52 2.68 10.89
CA ASN A 54 6.34 3.60 10.11
C ASN A 54 5.68 4.99 10.00
N THR A 55 5.92 5.84 10.99
CA THR A 55 5.38 7.21 11.06
C THR A 55 5.79 8.08 9.88
N SER A 56 6.99 7.88 9.31
CA SER A 56 7.44 8.61 8.13
C SER A 56 6.58 8.30 6.91
N PHE A 57 6.29 7.00 6.69
CA PHE A 57 5.44 6.56 5.58
C PHE A 57 4.04 7.18 5.68
N TRP A 58 3.40 7.07 6.85
CA TRP A 58 2.06 7.63 7.08
C TRP A 58 2.03 9.16 6.99
N GLY A 59 3.09 9.82 7.43
CA GLY A 59 3.31 11.25 7.27
C GLY A 59 3.39 11.68 5.79
N ASP A 60 4.14 10.94 4.98
CA ASP A 60 4.35 11.23 3.55
C ASP A 60 3.04 11.18 2.75
N ILE A 61 2.18 10.21 3.05
CA ILE A 61 0.89 10.07 2.38
C ILE A 61 -0.24 10.84 3.07
N ARG A 62 0.04 11.47 4.22
CA ARG A 62 -0.91 12.24 5.04
C ARG A 62 -2.16 11.43 5.40
N VAL A 63 -1.96 10.25 5.97
CA VAL A 63 -3.03 9.36 6.45
C VAL A 63 -2.69 8.85 7.85
N ASP A 64 -3.64 8.82 8.78
CA ASP A 64 -3.48 8.09 10.05
C ASP A 64 -3.91 6.63 9.85
N TYR A 65 -3.04 5.69 10.18
CA TYR A 65 -3.31 4.26 10.12
C TYR A 65 -4.58 3.87 10.89
N ARG A 66 -4.86 4.52 12.03
CA ARG A 66 -6.06 4.26 12.85
C ARG A 66 -7.36 4.58 12.12
N ASP A 67 -7.34 5.59 11.25
CA ASP A 67 -8.51 5.93 10.44
C ASP A 67 -8.78 4.85 9.39
N ILE A 68 -7.72 4.28 8.78
CA ILE A 68 -7.84 3.19 7.82
C ILE A 68 -8.44 1.95 8.48
N VAL A 69 -7.90 1.54 9.64
CA VAL A 69 -8.40 0.35 10.36
C VAL A 69 -9.86 0.50 10.76
N SER A 70 -10.28 1.73 11.09
CA SER A 70 -11.68 2.03 11.41
C SER A 70 -12.58 2.03 10.19
N HIS A 71 -12.04 2.36 9.00
CA HIS A 71 -12.78 2.40 7.74
C HIS A 71 -12.95 1.02 7.08
N LEU A 72 -12.01 0.11 7.30
CA LEU A 72 -12.03 -1.25 6.76
C LEU A 72 -12.82 -2.26 7.62
N ARG A 73 -13.39 -1.81 8.76
CA ARG A 73 -14.25 -2.62 9.64
C ARG A 73 -15.71 -2.29 9.42
#